data_AF-A0A8H2X3B6-F1
#
_entry.id   AF-A0A8H2X3B6-F1
#
_cell.length_a   1.000
_cell.length_b   1.000
_cell.length_c   1.000
_cell.angle_alpha   90.00
_cell.angle_beta   90.00
_cell.angle_gamma   90.00
#
_symmetry.space_group_name_H-M   'P 1'
#
loop_
_entity.id
_entity.type
_entity.pdbx_description
1 polymer ?
#
loop_
_entity_poly.entity_id
_entity_poly.type
_entity_poly.pdbx_seq_one_letter_code
_entity_poly.pdbx_strand_id
1 'polypeptide(L)'
;MSNTQDSQAYDHSDFQGVIARLEVPSGNHNKASIDQLVEAFRAGAGRSATKAICSKCHDEGKHVVWDPKPASLKRHLYLHYDIKQFACNVPDCGRHFITKDQAVVHVMVHHTNQRDRKVAETWVVSLYDS
;
A
#
# COMPACT_ATOMS: atom_id res chain seq x y z
N MET A 1 29.30 0.35 -33.01
CA MET A 1 29.40 1.73 -32.48
C MET A 1 28.00 2.30 -32.52
N SER A 2 27.17 1.92 -31.56
CA SER A 2 26.91 2.67 -30.32
C SER A 2 25.96 3.83 -30.59
N ASN A 3 24.66 3.60 -30.42
CA ASN A 3 23.71 4.69 -30.24
C ASN A 3 23.20 4.62 -28.81
N THR A 4 23.57 5.63 -28.04
CA THR A 4 23.62 5.67 -26.59
C THR A 4 22.37 6.38 -26.07
N GLN A 5 21.60 5.66 -25.24
CA GLN A 5 20.86 6.13 -24.06
C GLN A 5 20.03 7.43 -24.19
N ASP A 6 18.71 7.30 -24.32
CA ASP A 6 17.76 8.31 -23.82
C ASP A 6 17.42 7.94 -22.36
N SER A 7 18.28 8.39 -21.45
CA SER A 7 18.00 8.37 -20.01
C SER A 7 17.47 9.74 -19.66
N GLN A 8 16.14 9.89 -19.63
CA GLN A 8 15.51 11.11 -19.17
C GLN A 8 15.84 11.30 -17.68
N ALA A 9 16.85 12.12 -17.44
CA ALA A 9 17.21 12.63 -16.13
C ALA A 9 16.03 13.46 -15.61
N TYR A 10 15.41 12.99 -14.53
CA TYR A 10 14.42 13.74 -13.80
C TYR A 10 15.12 14.95 -13.17
N ASP A 11 14.64 16.13 -13.51
CA ASP A 11 15.15 17.41 -13.02
C ASP A 11 14.93 17.52 -11.50
N HIS A 12 16.02 17.74 -10.75
CA HIS A 12 16.04 17.82 -9.28
C HIS A 12 15.85 19.26 -8.76
N SER A 13 15.47 20.24 -9.59
CA SER A 13 15.67 21.65 -9.23
C SER A 13 14.56 22.31 -8.41
N ASP A 14 13.39 21.68 -8.20
CA ASP A 14 12.26 22.32 -7.48
C ASP A 14 11.64 21.52 -6.31
N PHE A 15 12.26 20.40 -5.86
CA PHE A 15 11.77 19.68 -4.67
C PHE A 15 12.51 20.13 -3.40
N GLN A 16 11.95 21.11 -2.68
CA GLN A 16 12.29 21.39 -1.27
C GLN A 16 11.74 20.30 -0.31
N GLY A 17 11.83 19.03 -0.69
CA GLY A 17 11.26 17.90 0.03
C GLY A 17 12.29 16.81 0.31
N VAL A 18 12.38 16.36 1.57
CA VAL A 18 13.23 15.22 1.93
C VAL A 18 12.59 13.94 1.39
N ILE A 19 13.25 13.30 0.41
CA ILE A 19 12.88 11.98 -0.08
C ILE A 19 13.65 10.94 0.74
N ALA A 20 12.93 10.05 1.42
CA ALA A 20 13.53 8.95 2.17
C ALA A 20 13.30 7.60 1.49
N ARG A 21 14.28 6.71 1.58
CA ARG A 21 14.17 5.33 1.10
C ARG A 21 13.66 4.43 2.23
N LEU A 22 12.57 3.72 1.95
CA LEU A 22 12.05 2.66 2.79
C LEU A 22 12.75 1.35 2.41
N GLU A 23 13.65 0.91 3.28
CA GLU A 23 14.31 -0.39 3.15
C GLU A 23 13.34 -1.49 3.55
N VAL A 24 13.06 -2.41 2.63
CA VAL A 24 12.17 -3.56 2.81
C VAL A 24 13.06 -4.79 2.78
N PRO A 25 13.24 -5.50 3.91
CA PRO A 25 14.03 -6.71 3.95
C PRO A 25 13.57 -7.76 2.92
N SER A 26 14.51 -8.54 2.41
CA SER A 26 14.18 -9.69 1.57
C SER A 26 13.43 -10.75 2.38
N GLY A 27 12.38 -11.31 1.81
CA GLY A 27 11.56 -12.35 2.46
C GLY A 27 10.07 -12.09 2.30
N ASN A 28 9.26 -12.99 2.86
CA ASN A 28 7.81 -12.78 2.95
C ASN A 28 7.49 -11.98 4.22
N HIS A 29 6.53 -11.08 4.11
CA HIS A 29 6.08 -10.26 5.24
C HIS A 29 4.61 -10.49 5.52
N ASN A 30 4.24 -10.42 6.80
CA ASN A 30 2.87 -10.41 7.28
C ASN A 30 2.49 -9.02 7.82
N LYS A 31 1.22 -8.81 8.18
CA LYS A 31 0.72 -7.54 8.72
C LYS A 31 1.59 -6.99 9.85
N ALA A 32 1.89 -7.79 10.87
CA ALA A 32 2.65 -7.33 12.04
C ALA A 32 4.07 -6.89 11.66
N SER A 33 4.73 -7.63 10.79
CA SER A 33 6.07 -7.26 10.30
C SER A 33 6.06 -5.98 9.45
N ILE A 34 5.01 -5.76 8.64
CA ILE A 34 4.84 -4.53 7.86
C ILE A 34 4.54 -3.35 8.79
N ASP A 35 3.69 -3.54 9.79
CA ASP A 35 3.41 -2.53 10.80
C ASP A 35 4.70 -2.08 11.48
N GLN A 36 5.50 -3.02 12.00
CA GLN A 36 6.80 -2.73 12.63
C GLN A 36 7.77 -2.02 11.69
N LEU A 37 7.87 -2.46 10.43
CA LEU A 37 8.74 -1.85 9.43
C LEU A 37 8.40 -0.38 9.19
N VAL A 38 7.10 -0.08 9.03
CA VAL A 38 6.63 1.28 8.77
C VAL A 38 6.81 2.18 9.99
N GLU A 39 6.57 1.66 11.19
CA GLU A 39 6.84 2.43 12.43
C GLU A 39 8.34 2.70 12.60
N ALA A 40 9.21 1.70 12.35
CA ALA A 40 10.66 1.89 12.41
C ALA A 40 11.15 2.94 11.39
N PHE A 41 10.61 2.91 10.17
CA PHE A 41 10.88 3.93 9.17
C PHE A 41 10.48 5.32 9.66
N ARG A 42 9.30 5.47 10.26
CA ARG A 42 8.85 6.76 10.80
C ARG A 42 9.62 7.24 12.02
N ALA A 43 10.14 6.32 12.84
CA ALA A 43 11.03 6.65 13.93
C ALA A 43 12.42 7.10 13.43
N GLY A 44 12.88 6.59 12.27
CA GLY A 44 14.20 6.85 11.70
C GLY A 44 14.17 7.73 10.44
N ALA A 45 14.63 7.18 9.31
CA ALA A 45 14.86 7.89 8.05
C ALA A 45 13.61 8.60 7.49
N GLY A 46 12.42 8.09 7.80
CA GLY A 46 11.14 8.63 7.39
C GLY A 46 10.59 9.75 8.27
N ARG A 47 11.26 10.12 9.38
CA ARG A 47 10.72 11.09 10.35
C ARG A 47 10.36 12.45 9.73
N SER A 48 11.25 12.97 8.89
CA SER A 48 11.09 14.29 8.22
C SER A 48 10.85 14.16 6.72
N ALA A 49 10.59 12.94 6.23
CA ALA A 49 10.38 12.69 4.83
C ALA A 49 9.04 13.27 4.37
N THR A 50 9.07 14.03 3.28
CA THR A 50 7.85 14.51 2.58
C THR A 50 7.42 13.52 1.50
N LYS A 51 8.36 12.66 1.05
CA LYS A 51 8.17 11.62 0.05
C LYS A 51 8.95 10.37 0.45
N ALA A 52 8.45 9.20 0.05
CA ALA A 52 9.14 7.94 0.27
C ALA A 52 9.26 7.12 -1.02
N ILE A 53 10.39 6.46 -1.20
CA ILE A 53 10.58 5.44 -2.23
C ILE A 53 10.68 4.06 -1.57
N CYS A 54 10.13 3.03 -2.21
CA CYS A 54 10.22 1.66 -1.72
C CYS A 54 11.38 0.94 -2.42
N SER A 55 12.30 0.37 -1.65
CA SER A 55 13.42 -0.45 -2.15
C SER A 55 12.95 -1.57 -3.08
N LYS A 56 11.95 -2.36 -2.68
CA LYS A 56 11.39 -3.45 -3.50
C LYS A 56 10.82 -2.97 -4.84
N CYS A 57 10.09 -1.86 -4.85
CA CYS A 57 9.61 -1.25 -6.11
C CYS A 57 10.78 -0.80 -6.99
N HIS A 58 11.77 -0.16 -6.39
CA HIS A 58 12.96 0.31 -7.09
C HIS A 58 13.72 -0.85 -7.76
N ASP A 59 13.89 -1.96 -7.06
CA ASP A 59 14.56 -3.17 -7.57
C ASP A 59 13.75 -3.85 -8.68
N GLU A 60 12.41 -3.74 -8.66
CA GLU A 60 11.51 -4.14 -9.75
C GLU A 60 11.51 -3.17 -10.95
N GLY A 61 12.31 -2.10 -10.92
CA GLY A 61 12.35 -1.06 -11.95
C GLY A 61 11.19 -0.07 -11.89
N LYS A 62 10.42 -0.05 -10.79
CA LYS A 62 9.30 0.87 -10.56
C LYS A 62 9.75 2.03 -9.67
N HIS A 63 10.04 3.17 -10.28
CA HIS A 63 10.47 4.38 -9.58
C HIS A 63 9.28 5.22 -9.06
N VAL A 64 8.37 4.58 -8.32
CA VAL A 64 7.17 5.25 -7.79
C VAL A 64 7.50 5.96 -6.47
N VAL A 65 7.09 7.22 -6.36
CA VAL A 65 7.22 8.02 -5.14
C VAL A 65 5.90 8.02 -4.38
N TRP A 66 5.94 7.63 -3.11
CA TRP A 66 4.78 7.44 -2.24
C TRP A 66 4.63 8.58 -1.22
N ASP A 67 3.39 8.82 -0.77
CA ASP A 67 3.15 9.57 0.47
C ASP A 67 3.73 8.73 1.62
N PRO A 68 4.66 9.27 2.42
CA PRO A 68 5.35 8.49 3.43
C PRO A 68 4.39 8.10 4.58
N LYS A 69 3.16 8.64 4.68
CA LYS A 69 2.22 8.38 5.80
C LYS A 69 2.09 6.89 6.11
N PRO A 70 2.03 6.49 7.39
CA PRO A 70 1.96 5.08 7.77
C PRO A 70 0.88 4.31 7.03
N ALA A 71 -0.35 4.85 6.94
CA ALA A 71 -1.44 4.21 6.22
C ALA A 71 -1.15 3.99 4.70
N SER A 72 -0.46 4.95 4.07
CA SER A 72 -0.08 4.87 2.66
C SER A 72 0.98 3.79 2.43
N LEU A 73 2.04 3.79 3.24
CA LEU A 73 3.12 2.80 3.14
C LEU A 73 2.67 1.38 3.52
N LYS A 74 1.84 1.23 4.56
CA LYS A 74 1.25 -0.07 4.95
C LYS A 74 0.43 -0.66 3.80
N ARG A 75 -0.51 0.12 3.25
CA ARG A 75 -1.31 -0.30 2.09
C ARG A 75 -0.44 -0.67 0.89
N HIS A 76 0.58 0.13 0.61
CA HIS A 76 1.54 -0.16 -0.45
C HIS A 76 2.23 -1.52 -0.24
N LEU A 77 2.75 -1.78 0.96
CA LEU A 77 3.43 -3.03 1.27
C LEU A 77 2.49 -4.24 1.27
N TYR A 78 1.22 -4.07 1.66
CA TYR A 78 0.24 -5.15 1.57
C TYR A 78 0.03 -5.66 0.12
N LEU A 79 0.25 -4.81 -0.90
CA LEU A 79 0.20 -5.25 -2.29
C LEU A 79 1.37 -6.16 -2.66
N HIS A 80 2.57 -5.93 -2.10
CA HIS A 80 3.73 -6.78 -2.36
C HIS A 80 3.61 -8.18 -1.76
N TYR A 81 2.82 -8.31 -0.69
CA TYR A 81 2.71 -9.54 0.11
C TYR A 81 1.30 -10.14 0.12
N ASP A 82 0.41 -9.63 -0.73
CA ASP A 82 -1.02 -10.01 -0.83
C ASP A 82 -1.73 -10.08 0.53
N ILE A 83 -1.39 -9.16 1.45
CA ILE A 83 -1.96 -9.13 2.80
C ILE A 83 -3.36 -8.53 2.69
N LYS A 84 -4.37 -9.39 2.72
CA LYS A 84 -5.78 -9.01 2.67
C LYS A 84 -6.34 -8.89 4.09
N GLN A 85 -6.75 -7.68 4.46
CA GLN A 85 -7.18 -7.35 5.82
C GLN A 85 -8.69 -7.33 5.99
N PHE A 86 -9.42 -7.26 4.88
CA PHE A 86 -10.86 -7.09 4.88
C PHE A 86 -11.51 -8.32 4.24
N ALA A 87 -12.48 -8.91 4.90
CA ALA A 87 -13.24 -10.03 4.37
C ALA A 87 -14.70 -9.63 4.14
N CYS A 88 -15.31 -10.24 3.12
CA CYS A 88 -16.74 -10.19 2.90
C CYS A 88 -17.42 -11.21 3.81
N ASN A 89 -18.31 -10.74 4.69
CA ASN A 89 -19.06 -11.55 5.64
C ASN A 89 -20.44 -11.98 5.11
N VAL A 90 -20.68 -11.84 3.80
CA VAL A 90 -21.88 -12.40 3.18
C VAL A 90 -21.74 -13.92 3.14
N PRO A 91 -22.77 -14.68 3.55
CA PRO A 91 -22.77 -16.14 3.46
C PRO A 91 -22.37 -16.61 2.06
N ASP A 92 -21.59 -17.70 1.97
CA ASP A 92 -21.12 -18.32 0.73
C ASP A 92 -20.15 -17.47 -0.14
N CYS A 93 -19.70 -16.29 0.30
CA CYS A 93 -18.76 -15.47 -0.47
C CYS A 93 -17.28 -15.74 -0.15
N GLY A 94 -16.87 -15.58 1.12
CA GLY A 94 -15.51 -15.85 1.58
C GLY A 94 -14.38 -15.02 0.92
N ARG A 95 -14.70 -13.91 0.22
CA ARG A 95 -13.69 -13.10 -0.48
C ARG A 95 -12.96 -12.14 0.44
N HIS A 96 -11.69 -11.91 0.12
CA HIS A 96 -10.77 -11.09 0.91
C HIS A 96 -10.12 -9.99 0.07
N PHE A 97 -9.87 -8.84 0.70
CA PHE A 97 -9.43 -7.62 0.04
C PHE A 97 -8.36 -6.89 0.87
N ILE A 98 -7.48 -6.18 0.17
CA ILE A 98 -6.39 -5.40 0.79
C ILE A 98 -6.92 -4.12 1.44
N THR A 99 -7.94 -3.48 0.85
CA THR A 99 -8.53 -2.24 1.39
C THR A 99 -10.02 -2.41 1.65
N LYS A 100 -10.53 -1.64 2.63
CA LYS A 100 -11.95 -1.59 2.97
C LYS A 100 -12.80 -1.21 1.76
N ASP A 101 -12.39 -0.18 1.02
CA ASP A 101 -13.12 0.28 -0.17
C ASP A 101 -13.35 -0.84 -1.20
N GLN A 102 -12.34 -1.70 -1.42
CA GLN A 102 -12.48 -2.81 -2.37
C GLN A 102 -13.49 -3.86 -1.89
N ALA A 103 -13.51 -4.16 -0.59
CA ALA A 103 -14.50 -5.06 -0.01
C ALA A 103 -15.92 -4.47 -0.08
N VAL A 104 -16.05 -3.16 0.16
CA VAL A 104 -17.34 -2.45 0.10
C VAL A 104 -17.89 -2.41 -1.31
N VAL A 105 -17.06 -2.06 -2.30
CA VAL A 105 -17.44 -2.09 -3.72
C VAL A 105 -17.83 -3.50 -4.14
N HIS A 106 -17.09 -4.51 -3.70
CA HIS A 106 -17.45 -5.90 -3.93
C HIS A 106 -18.85 -6.24 -3.41
N VAL A 107 -19.18 -5.85 -2.16
CA VAL A 107 -20.52 -6.09 -1.59
C VAL A 107 -21.61 -5.36 -2.37
N MET A 108 -21.39 -4.09 -2.73
CA MET A 108 -22.36 -3.31 -3.50
C MET A 108 -22.67 -3.95 -4.85
N VAL A 109 -21.64 -4.42 -5.56
CA VAL A 109 -21.78 -4.97 -6.92
C VAL A 109 -22.30 -6.40 -6.92
N HIS A 110 -21.87 -7.24 -5.97
CA HIS A 110 -22.16 -8.68 -6.02
C HIS A 110 -23.28 -9.13 -5.10
N HIS A 111 -23.58 -8.41 -4.02
CA HIS A 111 -24.48 -8.91 -2.97
C HIS A 111 -25.72 -8.05 -2.77
N THR A 112 -25.59 -6.72 -2.75
CA THR A 112 -26.73 -5.84 -2.42
C THR A 112 -27.36 -5.20 -3.65
N ASN A 113 -26.61 -5.01 -4.74
CA ASN A 113 -26.99 -4.17 -5.89
C ASN A 113 -27.48 -2.76 -5.46
N GLN A 114 -27.05 -2.31 -4.27
CA GLN A 114 -27.44 -1.04 -3.65
C GLN A 114 -26.30 -0.03 -3.78
N ARG A 115 -26.67 1.25 -3.88
CA ARG A 115 -25.72 2.37 -3.89
C ARG A 115 -25.39 2.90 -2.49
N ASP A 116 -25.98 2.34 -1.43
CA ASP A 116 -25.67 2.76 -0.07
C ASP A 116 -24.39 2.07 0.42
N ARG A 117 -23.31 2.86 0.42
CA ARG A 117 -22.00 2.46 0.91
C ARG A 117 -22.03 2.04 2.38
N LYS A 118 -22.83 2.68 3.23
CA LYS A 118 -22.87 2.37 4.66
C LYS A 118 -23.47 1.00 4.92
N VAL A 119 -24.50 0.64 4.17
CA VAL A 119 -25.10 -0.71 4.25
C VAL A 119 -24.11 -1.75 3.73
N ALA A 120 -23.39 -1.48 2.64
CA ALA A 120 -22.37 -2.41 2.16
C ALA A 120 -21.20 -2.59 3.15
N GLU A 121 -20.83 -1.52 3.87
CA GLU A 121 -19.79 -1.57 4.90
C GLU A 121 -20.13 -2.48 6.08
N THR A 122 -21.40 -2.72 6.41
CA THR A 122 -21.77 -3.63 7.51
C THR A 122 -21.49 -5.11 7.20
N TRP A 123 -21.31 -5.46 5.92
CA TRP A 123 -20.94 -6.79 5.46
C TRP A 123 -19.43 -6.98 5.27
N VAL A 124 -18.63 -5.98 5.66
CA VAL A 124 -17.16 -6.03 5.59
C VAL A 124 -16.59 -6.13 6.99
N VAL A 125 -15.78 -7.16 7.22
CA VAL A 125 -15.10 -7.36 8.50
C VAL A 125 -13.60 -7.12 8.36
N SER A 126 -13.00 -6.46 9.36
CA SER A 126 -11.55 -6.34 9.52
C SER A 126 -11.04 -7.58 10.24
N LEU A 127 -10.06 -8.26 9.67
CA LEU A 127 -9.49 -9.49 10.26
C LEU A 127 -8.59 -9.23 11.47
N TYR A 128 -8.33 -7.97 11.81
CA TYR A 128 -7.31 -7.58 12.79
C TYR A 128 -7.74 -6.46 13.75
N ASP A 129 -8.98 -5.97 13.66
CA ASP A 129 -9.60 -5.13 14.71
C ASP A 129 -10.27 -6.07 15.71
N SER A 130 -9.57 -6.42 16.79
CA SER A 130 -10.10 -7.19 17.94
C SER A 130 -9.53 -6.64 19.24
#